data_AF-A0AAX1U8Y8-F1
#
_entry.id   AF-A0AAX1U8Y8-F1
#
_cell.length_a   1.000
_cell.length_b   1.000
_cell.length_c   1.000
_cell.angle_alpha   90.00
_cell.angle_beta   90.00
_cell.angle_gamma   90.00
#
_symmetry.space_group_name_H-M   'P 1'
#
loop_
_entity.id
_entity.type
_entity.pdbx_description
1 polymer ?
#
loop_
_entity_poly.entity_id
_entity_poly.type
_entity_poly.pdbx_seq_one_letter_code
_entity_poly.pdbx_strand_id
1 'polypeptide(L)' 'MAKAKKEINLKDDTFTKNQILNSKKFKTYKDALNVILNEDKQYTISQVEMLLTEFMKGKVN' A
#
# COMPACT_ATOMS: atom_id res chain seq x y z
N MET A 1 -19.91 -11.85 -21.19
CA MET A 1 -20.60 -11.27 -20.02
C MET A 1 -19.67 -10.28 -19.34
N ALA A 2 -20.13 -9.02 -19.29
CA ALA A 2 -19.67 -7.87 -18.51
C ALA A 2 -18.16 -7.74 -18.15
N LYS A 3 -17.40 -7.04 -18.99
CA LYS A 3 -16.29 -6.19 -18.51
C LYS A 3 -16.87 -4.82 -18.14
N ALA A 4 -17.35 -4.70 -16.91
CA ALA A 4 -17.84 -3.46 -16.31
C ALA A 4 -17.13 -3.36 -14.95
N LYS A 5 -16.52 -2.26 -14.50
CA LYS A 5 -16.56 -0.86 -14.90
C LYS A 5 -15.16 -0.27 -14.61
N LYS A 6 -14.57 0.46 -15.56
CA LYS A 6 -13.49 1.41 -15.26
C LYS A 6 -14.17 2.72 -14.85
N GLU A 7 -14.69 2.75 -13.62
CA GLU A 7 -15.05 4.02 -12.99
C GLU A 7 -13.75 4.76 -12.73
N ILE A 8 -13.48 5.75 -13.57
CA ILE A 8 -12.45 6.76 -13.38
C ILE A 8 -12.96 7.67 -12.25
N ASN A 9 -13.01 7.14 -11.03
CA ASN A 9 -13.19 7.94 -9.84
C ASN A 9 -11.81 8.55 -9.55
N LEU A 10 -11.71 9.87 -9.62
CA LEU A 10 -10.60 10.68 -9.10
C LEU A 10 -10.60 10.61 -7.55
N LYS A 11 -10.66 9.40 -7.00
CA LYS A 11 -10.53 9.08 -5.59
C LYS A 11 -9.29 8.22 -5.53
N ASP A 12 -8.28 8.71 -4.82
CA ASP A 12 -6.97 8.08 -4.68
C ASP A 12 -7.06 6.56 -4.77
N ASP A 13 -6.41 5.98 -5.80
CA ASP A 13 -6.40 4.53 -6.00
C ASP A 13 -5.90 3.89 -4.71
N THR A 14 -6.82 3.21 -4.03
CA THR A 14 -6.52 2.45 -2.81
C THR A 14 -6.18 1.04 -3.22
N PHE A 15 -5.12 0.52 -2.61
CA PHE A 15 -4.58 -0.79 -2.90
C PHE A 15 -4.66 -1.66 -1.67
N THR A 16 -4.97 -2.92 -1.88
CA THR A 16 -4.89 -3.92 -0.82
C THR A 16 -3.43 -4.18 -0.46
N LYS A 17 -3.19 -4.65 0.77
CA LYS A 17 -1.87 -5.10 1.22
C LYS A 17 -1.20 -6.00 0.18
N ASN A 18 -1.91 -7.01 -0.32
CA ASN A 18 -1.36 -7.93 -1.32
C ASN A 18 -0.98 -7.24 -2.64
N GLN A 19 -1.73 -6.25 -3.12
CA GLN A 19 -1.33 -5.49 -4.31
C GLN A 19 -0.08 -4.64 -4.06
N ILE A 20 0.03 -4.04 -2.88
CA ILE A 20 1.20 -3.24 -2.49
C ILE A 20 2.44 -4.13 -2.36
N LEU A 21 2.33 -5.28 -1.67
CA LEU A 21 3.43 -6.22 -1.47
C LEU A 21 3.92 -6.88 -2.78
N ASN A 22 3.05 -7.03 -3.77
CA ASN A 22 3.41 -7.54 -5.10
C ASN A 22 3.96 -6.44 -6.03
N SER A 23 3.95 -5.18 -5.62
CA SER A 23 4.50 -4.08 -6.41
C SER A 23 6.03 -4.11 -6.43
N LYS A 24 6.61 -3.80 -7.60
CA LYS A 24 8.07 -3.67 -7.75
C LYS A 24 8.65 -2.56 -6.86
N LYS A 25 7.88 -1.49 -6.60
CA LYS A 25 8.31 -0.34 -5.77
C LYS A 25 8.52 -0.73 -4.30
N PHE A 26 7.72 -1.67 -3.81
CA PHE A 26 7.64 -2.01 -2.39
C PHE A 26 8.21 -3.39 -2.06
N LYS A 27 8.74 -4.10 -3.07
CA LYS A 27 9.29 -5.45 -2.92
C LYS A 27 10.39 -5.54 -1.87
N THR A 28 11.26 -4.52 -1.78
CA THR A 28 12.36 -4.45 -0.80
C THR A 28 11.87 -4.14 0.62
N TYR A 29 10.68 -3.53 0.74
CA TYR A 29 10.06 -3.16 2.01
C TYR A 29 8.95 -4.13 2.40
N LYS A 30 8.85 -5.28 1.72
CA LYS A 30 7.78 -6.26 1.90
C LYS A 30 7.63 -6.67 3.36
N ASP A 31 8.75 -6.92 4.06
CA ASP A 31 8.71 -7.33 5.46
C ASP A 31 8.17 -6.22 6.36
N ALA A 32 8.62 -4.98 6.19
CA ALA A 32 8.12 -3.82 6.92
C ALA A 32 6.63 -3.59 6.63
N LEU A 33 6.25 -3.56 5.36
CA LEU A 33 4.86 -3.37 4.93
C LEU A 33 3.95 -4.51 5.37
N ASN A 34 4.48 -5.72 5.54
CA ASN A 34 3.71 -6.85 6.05
C ASN A 34 3.34 -6.67 7.53
N VAL A 35 4.18 -5.96 8.29
CA VAL A 35 3.92 -5.61 9.70
C VAL A 35 3.04 -4.36 9.81
N ILE A 36 3.26 -3.35 8.96
CA ILE A 36 2.56 -2.06 9.06
C ILE A 36 1.15 -2.10 8.46
N LEU A 37 0.95 -2.85 7.37
CA LEU A 37 -0.32 -2.91 6.64
C LEU A 37 -1.18 -4.09 7.08
N ASN A 38 -2.47 -3.82 7.29
CA ASN A 38 -3.49 -4.84 7.58
C ASN A 38 -4.14 -5.37 6.30
N GLU A 39 -4.50 -6.65 6.29
CA GLU A 39 -5.15 -7.29 5.12
C GLU A 39 -6.60 -6.84 4.93
N ASP A 40 -7.32 -6.54 6.02
CA ASP A 40 -8.69 -6.03 6.00
C ASP A 40 -8.78 -4.53 5.64
N LYS A 41 -7.64 -3.87 5.42
CA LYS A 41 -7.57 -2.43 5.10
C LYS A 41 -6.94 -2.20 3.75
N GLN A 42 -7.39 -1.12 3.11
CA GLN A 42 -6.83 -0.63 1.86
C GLN A 42 -6.10 0.68 2.14
N TYR A 43 -5.00 0.88 1.41
CA TYR A 43 -4.10 2.02 1.62
C TYR A 43 -3.75 2.65 0.28
N THR A 44 -3.62 3.96 0.26
CA THR A 44 -3.08 4.66 -0.91
C THR A 44 -1.56 4.56 -0.93
N ILE A 45 -0.95 4.74 -2.10
CA ILE A 45 0.53 4.74 -2.22
C ILE A 45 1.15 5.76 -1.26
N SER A 46 0.59 6.97 -1.19
CA SER A 46 1.07 8.02 -0.28
C SER A 46 0.97 7.62 1.20
N GLN A 47 -0.12 6.95 1.62
CA GLN A 47 -0.25 6.43 2.99
C GLN A 47 0.80 5.36 3.28
N VAL A 48 0.99 4.42 2.35
CA VAL A 48 2.00 3.36 2.48
C VAL A 48 3.39 3.96 2.63
N GLU A 49 3.74 4.97 1.84
CA GLU A 49 5.04 5.66 1.92
C GLU A 49 5.22 6.41 3.24
N MET A 50 4.17 7.07 3.74
CA MET A 50 4.20 7.74 5.04
C MET A 50 4.43 6.73 6.17
N LEU A 51 3.62 5.68 6.21
CA LEU A 51 3.69 4.60 7.20
C LEU A 51 5.05 3.89 7.19
N LEU A 52 5.57 3.61 5.99
CA LEU A 52 6.89 3.04 5.81
C LEU A 52 7.99 3.99 6.31
N THR A 53 7.88 5.29 6.00
CA THR A 53 8.83 6.30 6.45
C THR A 53 8.82 6.45 7.97
N GLU A 54 7.65 6.46 8.60
CA GLU A 54 7.50 6.49 10.06
C GLU A 54 8.09 5.24 10.70
N PHE A 55 7.83 4.06 10.14
CA PHE A 55 8.41 2.80 10.61
C PHE A 55 9.93 2.79 10.51
N MET A 56 10.50 3.31 9.42
CA MET A 56 11.96 3.42 9.26
C MET A 56 12.56 4.51 10.16
N LYS A 57 11.84 5.62 10.39
CA LYS A 57 12.24 6.69 11.32
C LYS A 57 12.22 6.25 12.77
N GLY A 58 11.33 5.36 13.18
CA GLY A 58 11.29 4.81 14.54
C GLY A 58 12.55 4.04 14.95
N LYS A 59 13.43 3.69 13.99
CA LYS A 59 14.73 3.07 14.25
C LYS A 59 15.88 4.08 14.42
N VAL A 60 15.62 5.37 14.25
CA VAL A 60 16.60 6.45 14.49
C VAL A 60 16.26 7.24 15.75
N ASN A 61 16.37 6.60 16.90
CA ASN A 61 16.74 7.22 18.18
C ASN A 61 17.10 6.16 19.22
#